data_AF-A0A1V6BCD1-F1
#
_entry.id   AF-A0A1V6BCD1-F1
#
_cell.length_a   1.000
_cell.length_b   1.000
_cell.length_c   1.000
_cell.angle_alpha   90.00
_cell.angle_beta   90.00
_cell.angle_gamma   90.00
#
_symmetry.space_group_name_H-M   'P 1'
#
loop_
_entity.id
_entity.type
_entity.pdbx_description
1 polymer ?
#
loop_
_entity_poly.entity_id
_entity_poly.type
_entity_poly.pdbx_seq_one_letter_code
_entity_poly.pdbx_strand_id
1 'polypeptide(L)'
;MPVYLHVFNLIIDKRAVEQKYPGGIEKFRIDYGIPESEIDQEDDELFSFGQMNYDQLDIDSLISNGLNYDPDRKESNDFTIVYRYGGLGCDVNWLKHNRVFAWHISTSSHLIMEMEEICNMTMDDITKEMEKGNNLLKTIRNERI
;
A
#
# COMPACT_ATOMS: atom_id res chain seq x y z
N MET A 1 -1.64 -9.21 4.09
CA MET A 1 -0.17 -9.20 4.24
C MET A 1 0.33 -7.82 3.87
N PRO A 2 1.36 -7.26 4.53
CA PRO A 2 1.94 -5.96 4.17
C PRO A 2 2.07 -5.71 2.66
N VAL A 3 1.93 -4.46 2.24
CA VAL A 3 2.05 -4.05 0.83
C VAL A 3 3.51 -3.78 0.47
N TYR A 4 3.97 -4.31 -0.67
CA TYR A 4 5.34 -4.07 -1.15
C TYR A 4 5.48 -2.67 -1.74
N LEU A 5 6.58 -1.99 -1.42
CA LEU A 5 6.84 -0.62 -1.85
C LEU A 5 7.60 -0.57 -3.18
N HIS A 6 6.97 0.08 -4.16
CA HIS A 6 7.56 0.56 -5.41
C HIS A 6 8.31 1.89 -5.20
N VAL A 7 8.64 2.64 -6.25
CA VAL A 7 9.40 3.90 -6.12
C VAL A 7 8.63 4.93 -5.30
N PHE A 8 7.47 5.36 -5.78
CA PHE A 8 6.48 6.14 -5.04
C PHE A 8 5.26 5.27 -4.79
N ASN A 9 4.69 5.40 -3.59
CA ASN A 9 3.53 4.61 -3.19
C ASN A 9 2.51 5.52 -2.53
N LEU A 10 1.33 5.63 -3.10
CA LEU A 10 0.20 6.25 -2.44
C LEU A 10 -0.53 5.18 -1.63
N ILE A 11 -0.40 5.27 -0.33
CA ILE A 11 -0.97 4.33 0.63
C ILE A 11 -2.21 4.96 1.25
N ILE A 12 -3.32 4.22 1.26
CA ILE A 12 -4.63 4.72 1.71
C ILE A 12 -5.19 3.79 2.76
N ASP A 13 -5.66 4.34 3.89
CA ASP A 13 -6.38 3.58 4.91
C ASP A 13 -7.77 3.20 4.39
N LYS A 14 -8.04 1.91 4.29
CA LYS A 14 -9.35 1.40 3.85
C LYS A 14 -10.48 1.86 4.74
N ARG A 15 -10.23 2.10 6.03
CA ARG A 15 -11.27 2.62 6.93
C ARG A 15 -11.72 4.01 6.52
N ALA A 16 -10.80 4.84 6.02
CA ALA A 16 -11.14 6.15 5.48
C ALA A 16 -11.95 6.03 4.19
N VAL A 17 -11.56 5.11 3.29
CA VAL A 17 -12.33 4.83 2.06
C VAL A 17 -13.74 4.37 2.37
N GLU A 18 -13.91 3.40 3.27
CA GLU A 18 -15.22 2.88 3.65
C GLU A 18 -16.14 3.95 4.24
N GLN A 19 -15.58 4.91 4.98
CA GLN A 19 -16.35 5.95 5.66
C GLN A 19 -16.64 7.17 4.78
N LYS A 20 -15.73 7.51 3.86
CA LYS A 20 -15.71 8.83 3.20
C LYS A 20 -15.89 8.75 1.69
N TYR A 21 -15.41 7.70 1.04
CA TYR A 21 -15.46 7.58 -0.41
C TYR A 21 -16.89 7.20 -0.85
N PRO A 22 -17.52 7.93 -1.79
CA PRO A 22 -18.84 7.59 -2.30
C PRO A 22 -18.89 6.16 -2.88
N GLY A 23 -19.70 5.30 -2.27
CA GLY A 23 -19.80 3.89 -2.65
C GLY A 23 -18.80 2.96 -1.95
N GLY A 24 -17.98 3.48 -1.03
CA GLY A 24 -17.11 2.71 -0.15
C GLY A 24 -16.03 1.91 -0.87
N ILE A 25 -15.53 0.87 -0.21
CA ILE A 25 -14.41 0.04 -0.70
C ILE A 25 -14.68 -0.59 -2.07
N GLU A 26 -15.88 -1.11 -2.32
CA GLU A 26 -16.16 -1.80 -3.60
C GLU A 26 -16.15 -0.83 -4.78
N LYS A 27 -16.73 0.36 -4.62
CA LYS A 27 -16.69 1.39 -5.66
C LYS A 27 -15.27 1.88 -5.90
N PHE A 28 -14.51 2.07 -4.82
CA PHE A 28 -13.10 2.45 -4.90
C PHE A 28 -12.27 1.44 -5.71
N ARG A 29 -12.40 0.14 -5.45
CA ARG A 29 -11.70 -0.92 -6.22
C ARG A 29 -12.00 -0.86 -7.70
N ILE A 30 -13.26 -0.61 -8.07
CA ILE A 30 -13.70 -0.52 -9.47
C ILE A 30 -13.12 0.73 -10.13
N ASP A 31 -13.25 1.88 -9.48
CA ASP A 31 -12.82 3.18 -10.04
C ASP A 31 -11.31 3.22 -10.30
N TYR A 32 -10.52 2.56 -9.44
CA TYR A 32 -9.08 2.52 -9.53
C TYR A 32 -8.52 1.24 -10.20
N GLY A 33 -9.37 0.34 -10.69
CA GLY A 33 -8.93 -0.84 -11.45
C GLY A 33 -7.97 -1.78 -10.71
N ILE A 34 -8.02 -1.81 -9.38
CA ILE A 34 -7.04 -2.53 -8.54
C ILE A 34 -6.90 -4.02 -8.90
N PRO A 35 -7.99 -4.77 -9.21
CA PRO A 35 -7.86 -6.19 -9.59
C PRO A 35 -7.09 -6.45 -10.88
N GLU A 36 -6.98 -5.44 -11.76
CA GLU A 36 -6.35 -5.53 -13.08
C GLU A 36 -4.89 -5.04 -13.07
N SER A 37 -4.45 -4.47 -11.95
CA SER A 37 -3.13 -3.86 -11.83
C SER A 37 -2.05 -4.87 -11.46
N GLU A 38 -0.92 -4.80 -12.17
CA GLU A 38 0.28 -5.57 -11.85
C GLU A 38 1.09 -4.96 -10.70
N ILE A 39 0.89 -3.67 -10.42
CA ILE A 39 1.72 -2.86 -9.51
C ILE A 39 0.93 -2.53 -8.25
N ASP A 40 -0.34 -2.18 -8.40
CA ASP A 40 -1.19 -1.77 -7.30
C ASP A 40 -1.55 -2.97 -6.44
N GLN A 41 -1.58 -2.72 -5.15
CA GLN A 41 -1.70 -3.74 -4.13
C GLN A 41 -2.80 -3.37 -3.15
N GLU A 42 -3.35 -4.41 -2.55
CA GLU A 42 -4.41 -4.31 -1.57
C GLU A 42 -4.21 -5.43 -0.55
N ASP A 43 -4.21 -5.07 0.74
CA ASP A 43 -4.33 -6.02 1.84
C ASP A 43 -5.61 -5.75 2.63
N ASP A 44 -5.81 -6.36 3.80
CA ASP A 44 -7.06 -6.21 4.56
C ASP A 44 -7.31 -4.78 5.05
N GLU A 45 -6.25 -3.98 5.25
CA GLU A 45 -6.32 -2.64 5.84
C GLU A 45 -5.94 -1.50 4.88
N LEU A 46 -5.20 -1.78 3.81
CA LEU A 46 -4.58 -0.77 2.96
C LEU A 46 -4.90 -0.99 1.48
N PHE A 47 -5.03 0.13 0.77
CA PHE A 47 -4.75 0.20 -0.66
C PHE A 47 -3.35 0.81 -0.89
N SER A 48 -2.66 0.36 -1.92
CA SER A 48 -1.32 0.85 -2.28
C SER A 48 -1.19 1.00 -3.79
N PHE A 49 -0.99 2.23 -4.25
CA PHE A 49 -0.79 2.55 -5.66
C PHE A 49 0.67 2.89 -5.94
N GLY A 50 1.32 2.07 -6.77
CA GLY A 50 2.74 2.23 -7.09
C GLY A 50 2.94 3.07 -8.34
N GLN A 51 3.82 4.07 -8.28
CA GLN A 51 4.18 4.90 -9.42
C GLN A 51 5.69 5.12 -9.54
N MET A 52 6.14 5.40 -10.76
CA MET A 52 7.54 5.75 -11.01
C MET A 52 7.85 7.20 -10.60
N ASN A 53 6.88 8.10 -10.75
CA ASN A 53 7.03 9.51 -10.46
C ASN A 53 5.90 10.04 -9.56
N TYR A 54 6.22 11.06 -8.76
CA TYR A 54 5.28 11.66 -7.82
C TYR A 54 4.06 12.32 -8.50
N ASP A 55 4.25 12.92 -9.67
CA ASP A 55 3.22 13.61 -10.45
C ASP A 55 2.18 12.66 -11.07
N GLN A 56 2.42 11.35 -11.03
CA GLN A 56 1.47 10.33 -11.45
C GLN A 56 0.48 9.92 -10.36
N LEU A 57 0.65 10.42 -9.13
CA LEU A 57 -0.24 10.13 -8.01
C LEU A 57 -1.51 10.98 -8.10
N ASP A 58 -2.65 10.33 -8.23
CA ASP A 58 -3.96 10.98 -8.40
C ASP A 58 -4.56 11.43 -7.05
N ILE A 59 -3.89 12.40 -6.41
CA ILE A 59 -4.31 12.96 -5.12
C ILE A 59 -5.59 13.79 -5.27
N ASP A 60 -5.73 14.52 -6.37
CA ASP A 60 -6.87 15.40 -6.61
C ASP A 60 -8.19 14.61 -6.69
N SER A 61 -8.17 13.43 -7.35
CA SER A 61 -9.34 12.55 -7.38
C SER A 61 -9.71 12.06 -5.98
N LEU A 62 -8.73 11.66 -5.15
CA LEU A 62 -8.98 11.24 -3.76
C LEU A 62 -9.69 12.34 -2.95
N ILE A 63 -9.20 13.57 -3.06
CA ILE A 63 -9.78 14.74 -2.36
C ILE A 63 -11.19 15.03 -2.88
N SER A 64 -11.36 15.04 -4.21
CA SER A 64 -12.66 15.31 -4.83
C SER A 64 -13.73 14.26 -4.46
N ASN A 65 -13.29 13.05 -4.12
CA ASN A 65 -14.13 11.95 -3.63
C ASN A 65 -14.14 11.83 -2.10
N GLY A 66 -13.80 12.91 -1.37
CA GLY A 66 -14.11 13.05 0.05
C GLY A 66 -13.00 12.63 1.03
N LEU A 67 -11.83 12.18 0.55
CA LEU A 67 -10.69 11.94 1.43
C LEU A 67 -10.09 13.26 1.90
N ASN A 68 -9.73 13.31 3.17
CA ASN A 68 -9.22 14.51 3.82
C ASN A 68 -7.83 14.86 3.32
N TYR A 69 -7.58 16.14 3.08
CA TYR A 69 -6.25 16.67 2.82
C TYR A 69 -6.15 18.09 3.37
N ASP A 70 -5.11 18.34 4.14
CA ASP A 70 -4.77 19.66 4.66
C ASP A 70 -3.79 20.33 3.69
N PRO A 71 -4.20 21.35 2.91
CA PRO A 71 -3.34 21.98 1.92
C PRO A 71 -2.24 22.85 2.55
N ASP A 72 -2.45 23.34 3.78
CA ASP A 72 -1.47 24.18 4.48
C ASP A 72 -0.31 23.33 5.00
N ARG A 73 -0.65 22.14 5.52
CA ARG A 73 0.34 21.16 6.01
C ARG A 73 0.85 20.23 4.92
N LYS A 74 0.15 20.14 3.80
CA LYS A 74 0.37 19.17 2.72
C LYS A 74 0.32 17.72 3.19
N GLU A 75 -0.62 17.43 4.09
CA GLU A 75 -0.73 16.16 4.80
C GLU A 75 -2.17 15.63 4.73
N SER A 76 -2.33 14.32 4.89
CA SER A 76 -3.63 13.68 5.05
C SER A 76 -3.59 12.72 6.24
N ASN A 77 -4.77 12.54 6.86
CA ASN A 77 -4.96 11.47 7.85
C ASN A 77 -5.55 10.21 7.22
N ASP A 78 -5.92 10.26 5.94
CA ASP A 78 -6.62 9.19 5.22
C ASP A 78 -5.70 8.48 4.23
N PHE A 79 -4.66 9.16 3.75
CA PHE A 79 -3.64 8.60 2.89
C PHE A 79 -2.27 9.21 3.19
N THR A 80 -1.21 8.57 2.71
CA THR A 80 0.14 9.11 2.71
C THR A 80 0.91 8.64 1.49
N ILE A 81 2.03 9.30 1.22
CA ILE A 81 2.94 8.96 0.14
C ILE A 81 4.21 8.41 0.76
N VAL A 82 4.59 7.20 0.37
CA VAL A 82 5.84 6.58 0.81
C VAL A 82 6.80 6.51 -0.37
N TYR A 83 7.86 7.30 -0.31
CA TYR A 83 9.00 7.18 -1.22
C TYR A 83 10.00 6.16 -0.66
N ARG A 84 10.21 5.07 -1.40
CA ARG A 84 10.98 3.91 -0.94
C ARG A 84 12.42 4.24 -0.54
N TYR A 85 13.06 5.14 -1.28
CA TYR A 85 14.45 5.51 -1.04
C TYR A 85 14.60 6.62 0.03
N GLY A 86 13.49 7.04 0.65
CA GLY A 86 13.45 7.91 1.84
C GLY A 86 13.33 9.40 1.56
N GLY A 87 12.80 10.16 2.52
CA GLY A 87 12.88 11.63 2.53
C GLY A 87 11.65 12.40 2.04
N LEU A 88 10.51 11.76 1.74
CA LEU A 88 9.33 12.43 1.17
C LEU A 88 7.97 11.85 1.63
N GLY A 89 7.86 11.39 2.88
CA GLY A 89 6.60 10.86 3.41
C GLY A 89 5.99 11.73 4.51
N CYS A 90 4.67 11.88 4.48
CA CYS A 90 3.91 12.43 5.60
C CYS A 90 3.72 11.32 6.63
N ASP A 91 4.24 11.51 7.84
CA ASP A 91 4.08 10.53 8.91
C ASP A 91 2.60 10.46 9.33
N VAL A 92 2.00 9.30 9.17
CA VAL A 92 0.65 9.00 9.66
C VAL A 92 0.74 8.03 10.83
N ASN A 93 -0.13 8.18 11.82
CA ASN A 93 -0.10 7.37 13.03
C ASN A 93 -0.52 5.91 12.83
N TRP A 94 -1.12 5.59 11.68
CA TRP A 94 -1.69 4.28 11.36
C TRP A 94 -0.83 3.42 10.44
N LEU A 95 0.26 3.96 9.87
CA LEU A 95 1.14 3.24 8.95
C LEU A 95 2.54 3.04 9.54
N LYS A 96 3.11 1.86 9.30
CA LYS A 96 4.54 1.58 9.48
C LYS A 96 5.13 1.13 8.15
N HIS A 97 6.44 1.34 7.98
CA HIS A 97 7.16 0.80 6.83
C HIS A 97 8.63 0.57 7.16
N ASN A 98 9.27 -0.35 6.43
CA ASN A 98 10.71 -0.63 6.53
C ASN A 98 11.47 -0.35 5.22
N ARG A 99 10.87 0.40 4.29
CA ARG A 99 11.38 0.71 2.93
C ARG A 99 11.33 -0.46 1.94
N VAL A 100 10.90 -1.64 2.37
CA VAL A 100 10.59 -2.76 1.47
C VAL A 100 9.09 -2.98 1.44
N PHE A 101 8.46 -2.97 2.62
CA PHE A 101 7.02 -3.09 2.80
C PHE A 101 6.48 -1.94 3.65
N ALA A 102 5.18 -1.71 3.52
CA ALA A 102 4.37 -0.90 4.43
C ALA A 102 3.20 -1.72 4.96
N TRP A 103 2.77 -1.44 6.18
CA TRP A 103 1.68 -2.16 6.84
C TRP A 103 0.96 -1.29 7.86
N HIS A 104 -0.32 -1.59 8.05
CA HIS A 104 -1.12 -0.88 9.02
C HIS A 104 -0.70 -1.27 10.46
N ILE A 105 -0.83 -0.36 11.43
CA ILE A 105 -0.46 -0.65 12.83
C ILE A 105 -1.28 -1.78 13.47
N SER A 106 -2.43 -2.12 12.89
CA SER A 106 -3.28 -3.24 13.32
C SER A 106 -3.00 -4.54 12.59
N THR A 107 -2.09 -4.57 11.63
CA THR A 107 -1.73 -5.80 10.91
C THR A 107 -1.24 -6.85 11.92
N SER A 108 -1.70 -8.10 11.74
CA SER A 108 -1.39 -9.17 12.68
C SER A 108 0.12 -9.42 12.82
N SER A 109 0.56 -9.75 14.03
CA SER A 109 1.99 -10.01 14.31
C SER A 109 2.56 -11.16 13.48
N HIS A 110 1.75 -12.18 13.16
CA HIS A 110 2.13 -13.27 12.28
C HIS A 110 2.56 -12.77 10.89
N LEU A 111 1.73 -11.95 10.25
CA LEU A 111 2.04 -11.39 8.93
C LEU A 111 3.24 -10.44 8.96
N ILE A 112 3.47 -9.76 10.09
CA ILE A 112 4.67 -8.93 10.29
C ILE A 112 5.92 -9.82 10.38
N MET A 113 5.88 -10.93 11.14
CA MET A 113 7.00 -11.87 11.24
C MET A 113 7.34 -12.50 9.88
N GLU A 114 6.33 -12.92 9.11
CA GLU A 114 6.54 -13.45 7.76
C GLU A 114 7.22 -12.42 6.85
N MET A 115 6.78 -11.16 6.90
CA MET A 115 7.40 -10.08 6.14
C MET A 115 8.85 -9.81 6.57
N GLU A 116 9.14 -9.88 7.87
CA GLU A 116 10.50 -9.74 8.40
C GLU A 116 11.42 -10.89 7.95
N GLU A 117 10.92 -12.11 7.86
CA GLU A 117 11.66 -13.25 7.30
C GLU A 117 12.02 -13.01 5.84
N ILE A 118 11.06 -12.56 5.02
CA ILE A 118 11.29 -12.20 3.61
C ILE A 118 12.36 -11.11 3.50
N CYS A 119 12.31 -10.09 4.36
CA CYS A 119 13.29 -9.00 4.37
C CYS A 119 14.71 -9.45 4.75
N ASN A 120 14.85 -10.59 5.43
CA ASN A 120 16.14 -11.19 5.80
C ASN A 120 16.63 -12.22 4.77
N MET A 121 15.83 -12.56 3.76
CA MET A 121 16.24 -13.47 2.68
C MET A 121 17.27 -12.82 1.75
N THR A 122 18.12 -13.67 1.17
CA THR A 122 18.99 -13.24 0.08
C THR A 122 18.18 -13.11 -1.22
N MET A 123 18.66 -12.29 -2.16
CA MET A 123 18.04 -12.20 -3.50
C MET A 123 18.02 -13.54 -4.23
N ASP A 124 19.01 -14.40 -4.00
CA ASP A 124 19.05 -15.75 -4.58
C ASP A 124 17.91 -16.61 -4.04
N ASP A 125 17.62 -16.53 -2.74
CA ASP A 125 16.52 -17.29 -2.14
C ASP A 125 15.15 -16.76 -2.59
N ILE A 126 15.00 -15.45 -2.69
CA ILE A 126 13.80 -14.82 -3.25
C ILE A 126 13.60 -15.27 -4.70
N THR A 127 14.67 -15.32 -5.50
CA THR A 127 14.60 -15.76 -6.91
C THR A 127 14.15 -17.21 -7.02
N LYS A 128 14.69 -18.11 -6.17
CA LYS A 128 14.26 -19.52 -6.12
C LYS A 128 12.79 -19.67 -5.77
N GLU A 129 12.26 -18.84 -4.87
CA GLU A 129 10.84 -18.86 -4.52
C GLU A 129 9.98 -18.33 -5.67
N MET A 130 10.41 -17.27 -6.36
CA MET A 130 9.74 -16.77 -7.56
C MET A 130 9.71 -17.81 -8.69
N GLU A 131 10.78 -18.58 -8.89
CA GLU A 131 10.84 -19.68 -9.86
C GLU A 131 9.84 -20.81 -9.53
N LYS A 132 9.49 -20.99 -8.26
CA LYS A 132 8.43 -21.91 -7.81
C LYS A 132 7.02 -21.33 -7.93
N GLY A 133 6.89 -20.07 -8.34
CA GLY A 133 5.62 -19.34 -8.43
C GLY A 133 5.26 -18.51 -7.20
N ASN A 134 6.09 -18.50 -6.15
CA ASN A 134 5.86 -17.72 -4.94
C ASN A 134 6.45 -16.31 -5.09
N ASN A 135 5.61 -15.33 -5.43
CA ASN A 135 6.08 -13.94 -5.52
C ASN A 135 6.09 -13.26 -4.15
N LEU A 136 7.22 -13.37 -3.45
CA LEU A 136 7.43 -12.78 -2.12
C LEU A 136 7.52 -11.25 -2.11
N LEU A 137 7.63 -10.61 -3.29
CA LEU A 137 7.73 -9.15 -3.45
C LEU A 137 6.43 -8.52 -3.97
N LYS A 138 5.30 -9.20 -3.77
CA LYS A 138 3.95 -8.66 -3.91
C LYS A 138 3.17 -9.01 -2.66
N THR A 139 2.09 -8.28 -2.38
CA THR A 139 1.12 -8.69 -1.36
C THR A 139 0.63 -10.10 -1.68
N ILE A 140 1.02 -11.07 -0.84
CA ILE A 140 0.45 -12.42 -0.91
C ILE A 140 -0.97 -12.30 -0.37
N ARG A 141 -1.93 -12.32 -1.28
CA ARG A 141 -3.32 -12.53 -0.93
C ARG A 141 -3.40 -13.94 -0.35
N ASN A 142 -4.00 -14.10 0.83
CA ASN A 142 -4.46 -15.43 1.20
C ASN A 142 -5.42 -15.85 0.09
N GLU A 143 -4.98 -16.75 -0.80
CA GLU A 143 -5.89 -17.49 -1.67
C GLU A 143 -6.78 -18.34 -0.75
N ARG A 144 -7.81 -17.70 -0.18
CA ARG A 144 -8.98 -18.43 0.24
C ARG A 144 -9.72 -18.79 -1.04
N ILE A 145 -9.45 -20.02 -1.45
CA ILE A 145 -10.29 -20.88 -2.30
C ILE A 145 -11.77 -20.65 -1.99
#